data_AF-A0A7C3C4C3-F1
#
_entry.id   AF-A0A7C3C4C3-F1
#
_cell.length_a   1.000
_cell.length_b   1.000
_cell.length_c   1.000
_cell.angle_alpha   90.00
_cell.angle_beta   90.00
_cell.angle_gamma   90.00
#
_symmetry.space_group_name_H-M   'P 1'
#
loop_
_entity.id
_entity.type
_entity.pdbx_description
1 polymer ?
#
loop_
_entity_poly.entity_id
_entity_poly.type
_entity_poly.pdbx_seq_one_letter_code
_entity_poly.pdbx_strand_id
1 'polypeptide(L)'
;MERRRVGDLRGDAPRGSRATGALMGVRKRRDRLVVFRLTQEEYRRLQRESSRNGARSLSDYTRARLLEADRADALSARQVEKRLARFDERLDEVQKVLRRVARLVKKISEM
;
A
#
# COMPACT_ATOMS: atom_id res chain seq x y z
N MET A 1 68.64 -35.41 22.47
CA MET A 1 68.55 -35.47 20.99
C MET A 1 67.63 -34.37 20.52
N GLU A 2 68.22 -33.37 19.87
CA GLU A 2 67.61 -32.15 19.37
C GLU A 2 67.53 -32.25 17.84
N ARG A 3 66.33 -32.13 17.23
CA ARG A 3 66.08 -31.68 15.82
C ARG A 3 64.62 -31.19 15.72
N ARG A 4 64.40 -29.89 15.47
CA ARG A 4 63.94 -29.26 14.19
C ARG A 4 62.57 -29.80 13.70
N ARG A 5 61.58 -29.01 13.26
CA ARG A 5 61.63 -27.72 12.57
C ARG A 5 60.21 -27.10 12.49
N VAL A 6 60.19 -25.78 12.48
CA VAL A 6 59.08 -24.88 12.16
C VAL A 6 58.58 -25.09 10.72
N GLY A 7 57.27 -24.95 10.50
CA GLY A 7 56.66 -24.94 9.17
C GLY A 7 55.23 -24.39 9.22
N ASP A 8 55.11 -23.08 8.96
CA ASP A 8 53.88 -22.34 8.70
C ASP A 8 53.04 -22.97 7.57
N LEU A 9 51.72 -23.05 7.78
CA LEU A 9 50.74 -23.13 6.70
C LEU A 9 49.54 -22.21 7.03
N ARG A 10 49.77 -20.89 6.90
CA ARG A 10 48.70 -19.95 6.53
C ARG A 10 48.30 -20.26 5.08
N GLY A 11 47.12 -20.81 4.88
CA GLY A 11 46.46 -20.91 3.58
C GLY A 11 45.32 -19.91 3.50
N ASP A 12 45.60 -18.72 2.97
CA ASP A 12 44.59 -17.77 2.51
C ASP A 12 43.87 -18.32 1.26
N ALA A 13 42.57 -18.03 1.20
CA ALA A 13 41.65 -18.21 0.06
C ALA A 13 42.12 -17.36 -1.17
N PRO A 14 41.53 -17.41 -2.39
CA PRO A 14 40.11 -17.67 -2.71
C PRO A 14 39.83 -18.46 -4.01
N ARG A 15 38.70 -19.19 -4.07
CA ARG A 15 38.17 -19.68 -5.35
C ARG A 15 36.65 -19.60 -5.40
N GLY A 16 36.16 -18.97 -6.46
CA GLY A 16 34.90 -19.38 -7.08
C GLY A 16 33.71 -18.47 -6.84
N SER A 17 33.74 -17.30 -7.48
CA SER A 17 32.53 -16.61 -7.93
C SER A 17 31.58 -17.59 -8.64
N ARG A 18 30.40 -17.80 -8.06
CA ARG A 18 29.21 -18.26 -8.79
C ARG A 18 28.12 -17.21 -8.64
N ALA A 19 28.29 -16.12 -9.39
CA ALA A 19 27.17 -15.30 -9.83
C ALA A 19 26.42 -16.10 -10.91
N THR A 20 25.50 -16.96 -10.50
CA THR A 20 24.52 -17.55 -11.41
C THR A 20 23.26 -16.68 -11.33
N GLY A 21 22.91 -16.08 -12.46
CA GLY A 21 21.87 -15.07 -12.58
C GLY A 21 20.53 -15.49 -12.00
N ALA A 22 20.07 -14.71 -11.01
CA ALA A 22 18.66 -14.42 -10.86
C ALA A 22 18.42 -13.01 -11.43
N LEU A 23 18.36 -12.92 -12.76
CA LEU A 23 17.61 -11.88 -13.46
C LEU A 23 16.12 -12.12 -13.19
N MET A 24 15.67 -11.86 -11.95
CA MET A 24 14.26 -11.91 -11.57
C MET A 24 13.96 -10.69 -10.73
N GLY A 25 13.74 -9.58 -11.43
CA GLY A 25 13.28 -8.32 -10.88
C GLY A 25 14.27 -7.70 -9.91
N VAL A 26 14.73 -6.48 -10.19
CA VAL A 26 15.21 -5.62 -9.11
C VAL A 26 14.01 -5.35 -8.21
N ARG A 27 13.68 -6.28 -7.29
CA ARG A 27 12.82 -6.04 -6.15
C ARG A 27 13.52 -4.89 -5.44
N LYS A 28 12.99 -3.66 -5.60
CA LYS A 28 13.48 -2.46 -4.91
C LYS A 28 13.95 -2.88 -3.52
N ARG A 29 15.26 -2.83 -3.29
CA ARG A 29 15.84 -3.30 -2.04
C ARG A 29 15.18 -2.52 -0.91
N ARG A 30 14.65 -3.24 0.07
CA ARG A 30 13.95 -2.66 1.22
C ARG A 30 15.04 -2.39 2.27
N ASP A 31 15.79 -1.31 2.05
CA ASP A 31 17.00 -0.94 2.80
C ASP A 31 16.71 0.00 3.98
N ARG A 32 15.49 0.51 4.10
CA ARG A 32 15.05 1.41 5.18
C ARG A 32 14.21 0.65 6.21
N LEU A 33 14.50 0.89 7.49
CA LEU A 33 13.79 0.32 8.63
C LEU A 33 12.94 1.40 9.32
N VAL A 34 11.70 1.03 9.68
CA VAL A 34 10.82 1.84 10.53
C VAL A 34 10.52 1.02 11.78
N VAL A 35 10.72 1.62 12.95
CA VAL A 35 10.50 0.96 14.24
C VAL A 35 9.35 1.67 14.96
N PHE A 36 8.36 0.89 15.38
CA PHE A 36 7.26 1.36 16.19
C PHE A 36 7.41 0.82 17.61
N ARG A 37 7.20 1.67 18.61
CA ARG A 37 7.02 1.21 19.99
C ARG A 37 5.57 0.85 20.17
N LEU A 38 5.31 -0.39 20.56
CA LEU A 38 3.96 -0.91 20.77
C LEU A 38 3.86 -1.42 22.20
N THR A 39 2.68 -1.26 22.78
CA THR A 39 2.28 -2.01 23.97
C THR A 39 2.17 -3.50 23.63
N GLN A 40 2.18 -4.34 24.67
CA GLN A 40 2.06 -5.79 24.50
C GLN A 40 0.72 -6.20 23.85
N GLU A 41 -0.34 -5.46 24.14
CA GLU A 41 -1.68 -5.68 23.57
C GLU A 41 -1.72 -5.36 22.08
N GLU A 42 -1.18 -4.22 21.67
CA GLU A 42 -1.09 -3.80 20.27
C GLU A 42 -0.28 -4.80 19.45
N TYR A 43 0.84 -5.28 19.98
CA TYR A 43 1.64 -6.32 19.33
C TYR A 43 0.85 -7.62 19.12
N ARG A 44 0.14 -8.11 20.16
CA ARG A 44 -0.70 -9.32 20.05
C ARG A 44 -1.82 -9.15 19.04
N ARG A 45 -2.44 -7.96 18.99
CA ARG A 45 -3.45 -7.64 17.99
C ARG A 45 -2.87 -7.69 16.58
N LEU A 46 -1.73 -7.04 16.35
CA LEU A 46 -1.05 -7.02 15.06
C LEU A 46 -0.64 -8.43 14.60
N GLN A 47 -0.15 -9.26 15.53
CA GLN A 47 0.22 -10.65 15.26
C GLN A 47 -1.00 -11.50 14.84
N ARG A 48 -2.12 -11.41 15.58
CA ARG A 48 -3.36 -12.11 15.23
C ARG A 48 -3.85 -11.73 13.85
N GLU A 49 -3.86 -10.44 13.54
CA GLU A 49 -4.30 -9.94 12.25
C GLU A 49 -3.34 -10.31 11.11
N SER A 50 -2.03 -10.31 11.34
CA SER A 50 -1.04 -10.80 10.37
C SER A 50 -1.28 -12.27 10.01
N SER A 51 -1.52 -13.13 11.02
CA SER A 51 -1.80 -14.55 10.81
C SER A 51 -3.12 -14.78 10.07
N ARG A 52 -4.18 -14.03 10.42
CA ARG A 52 -5.48 -14.10 9.75
C ARG A 52 -5.42 -13.72 8.27
N ASN A 53 -4.59 -12.73 7.93
CA ASN A 53 -4.46 -12.24 6.56
C ASN A 53 -3.43 -13.02 5.72
N GLY A 54 -2.87 -14.12 6.25
CA GLY A 54 -1.95 -15.00 5.51
C GLY A 54 -0.61 -14.36 5.13
N ALA A 55 -0.22 -13.29 5.82
CA ALA A 55 1.03 -12.60 5.51
C ALA A 55 2.24 -13.44 5.96
N ARG A 56 3.29 -13.46 5.13
CA ARG A 56 4.53 -14.22 5.39
C ARG A 56 5.34 -13.67 6.56
N SER A 57 5.11 -12.41 6.93
CA SER A 57 5.73 -11.77 8.08
C SER A 57 4.86 -10.60 8.58
N LEU A 58 5.02 -10.26 9.86
CA LEU A 58 4.40 -9.09 10.46
C LEU A 58 4.78 -7.81 9.69
N SER A 59 6.03 -7.71 9.27
CA SER A 59 6.53 -6.57 8.49
C SER A 59 5.86 -6.45 7.12
N ASP A 60 5.64 -7.57 6.42
CA ASP A 60 4.92 -7.56 5.13
C ASP A 60 3.45 -7.18 5.35
N TYR A 61 2.80 -7.70 6.39
CA TYR A 61 1.42 -7.36 6.76
C TYR A 61 1.27 -5.87 7.06
N THR A 62 2.08 -5.36 7.99
CA THR A 62 2.04 -3.97 8.43
C THR A 62 2.35 -3.02 7.28
N ARG A 63 3.30 -3.38 6.42
CA ARG A 63 3.59 -2.60 5.23
C ARG A 63 2.42 -2.54 4.25
N ALA A 64 1.79 -3.69 3.96
CA ALA A 64 0.63 -3.73 3.07
C ALA A 64 -0.46 -2.81 3.62
N ARG A 65 -0.83 -2.98 4.89
CA ARG A 65 -1.83 -2.11 5.56
C ARG A 65 -1.46 -0.63 5.54
N LEU A 66 -0.23 -0.26 5.90
CA LEU A 66 0.20 1.15 5.94
C LEU A 66 0.21 1.80 4.55
N LEU A 67 0.77 1.12 3.54
CA LEU A 67 0.90 1.68 2.20
C LEU A 67 -0.37 1.52 1.35
N GLU A 68 -1.26 0.59 1.70
CA GLU A 68 -2.58 0.45 1.08
C GLU A 68 -3.61 1.37 1.71
N ALA A 69 -3.50 1.72 3.00
CA ALA A 69 -4.38 2.70 3.64
C ALA A 69 -4.33 4.05 2.92
N ASP A 70 -3.14 4.55 2.61
CA ASP A 70 -2.98 5.79 1.83
C ASP A 70 -3.64 5.70 0.44
N ARG A 71 -3.62 4.52 -0.18
CA ARG A 71 -4.28 4.30 -1.48
C ARG A 71 -5.79 4.18 -1.33
N ALA A 72 -6.28 3.50 -0.31
CA ALA A 72 -7.70 3.33 -0.04
C ALA A 72 -8.35 4.68 0.29
N ASP A 73 -7.68 5.53 1.06
CA ASP A 73 -8.17 6.86 1.41
C ASP A 73 -8.17 7.79 0.18
N ALA A 74 -7.10 7.77 -0.64
CA ALA A 74 -7.07 8.54 -1.87
C ALA A 74 -8.11 8.06 -2.91
N LEU A 75 -8.30 6.75 -3.04
CA LEU A 75 -9.30 6.16 -3.95
C LEU A 75 -10.72 6.45 -3.46
N SER A 76 -10.97 6.38 -2.16
CA SER A 76 -12.28 6.67 -1.58
C SER A 76 -12.63 8.15 -1.71
N ALA A 77 -11.71 9.07 -1.43
CA ALA A 77 -11.91 10.50 -1.62
C ALA A 77 -12.26 10.83 -3.08
N ARG A 78 -11.50 10.30 -4.04
CA ARG A 78 -11.77 10.49 -5.47
C ARG A 78 -13.09 9.87 -5.92
N GLN A 79 -13.48 8.73 -5.36
CA GLN A 79 -14.78 8.11 -5.62
C GLN A 79 -15.94 8.95 -5.07
N VAL A 80 -15.76 9.53 -3.88
CA VAL A 80 -16.74 10.44 -3.25
C VAL A 80 -16.88 11.71 -4.09
N GLU A 81 -15.78 12.34 -4.52
CA GLU A 81 -15.81 13.50 -5.41
C GLU A 81 -16.55 13.22 -6.71
N LYS A 82 -16.26 12.08 -7.36
CA LYS A 82 -16.95 11.67 -8.59
C LYS A 82 -18.45 11.44 -8.38
N ARG A 83 -18.85 10.91 -7.22
CA ARG A 83 -20.26 10.73 -6.87
C ARG A 83 -20.94 12.07 -6.63
N LEU A 84 -20.26 13.01 -5.96
CA LEU A 84 -20.77 14.35 -5.71
C LEU A 84 -20.96 15.14 -7.01
N ALA A 85 -19.97 15.12 -7.91
CA ALA A 85 -20.09 15.76 -9.22
C ALA A 85 -21.29 15.22 -10.03
N ARG A 86 -21.51 13.90 -10.02
CA ARG A 86 -22.71 13.30 -10.65
C ARG A 86 -24.01 13.70 -9.98
N PHE A 87 -23.97 13.96 -8.68
CA PHE A 87 -25.14 14.42 -7.93
C PHE A 87 -25.47 15.86 -8.32
N ASP A 88 -24.48 16.73 -8.42
CA ASP A 88 -24.63 18.12 -8.87
C ASP A 88 -25.19 18.18 -10.31
N GLU A 89 -24.67 17.35 -11.23
CA GLU A 89 -25.21 17.24 -12.59
C GLU A 89 -26.70 16.87 -12.60
N ARG A 90 -27.11 15.92 -11.76
CA ARG A 90 -28.52 15.50 -11.64
C ARG A 90 -29.37 16.59 -11.01
N LEU A 91 -28.87 17.31 -10.02
CA LEU A 91 -29.57 18.44 -9.41
C LEU A 91 -29.81 19.56 -10.43
N ASP A 92 -28.81 19.88 -11.26
CA ASP A 92 -28.94 20.84 -12.35
C ASP A 92 -30.00 20.42 -13.36
N GLU A 93 -30.05 19.13 -13.69
CA GLU A 93 -31.07 18.59 -14.60
C GLU A 93 -32.48 18.69 -13.99
N VAL A 94 -32.64 18.32 -12.71
CA VAL A 94 -33.90 18.48 -11.99
C VAL A 94 -34.33 19.95 -11.94
N GLN A 95 -33.41 20.87 -11.65
CA GLN A 95 -33.70 22.31 -11.64
C GLN A 95 -34.15 22.80 -13.02
N LYS A 96 -33.53 22.34 -14.10
CA LYS A 96 -33.94 22.69 -15.48
C LYS A 96 -35.35 22.22 -15.77
N VAL A 97 -35.68 20.97 -15.41
CA VAL A 97 -37.03 20.41 -15.58
C VAL A 97 -38.04 21.20 -14.75
N LEU A 98 -37.72 21.49 -13.49
CA LEU A 98 -38.60 22.25 -12.60
C LEU A 98 -38.90 23.65 -13.15
N ARG A 99 -37.88 24.38 -13.64
CA ARG A 99 -38.06 25.69 -14.28
C ARG A 99 -38.89 25.60 -15.56
N ARG A 100 -38.80 24.49 -16.31
CA ARG A 100 -39.63 24.27 -17.51
C ARG A 100 -41.08 24.02 -17.13
N VAL A 101 -41.34 23.17 -16.14
CA VAL A 101 -42.69 22.91 -15.63
C VAL A 101 -43.32 24.19 -15.07
N ALA A 102 -42.59 24.94 -14.25
CA ALA A 102 -43.06 26.21 -13.69
C ALA A 102 -43.48 27.22 -14.79
N ARG A 103 -42.71 27.30 -15.89
CA ARG A 103 -43.08 28.15 -17.04
C ARG A 103 -44.35 27.68 -17.75
N LEU A 104 -44.54 26.38 -17.91
CA LEU A 104 -45.74 25.83 -18.54
C LEU A 104 -46.99 26.06 -17.69
N VAL A 105 -46.90 25.83 -16.38
CA VAL A 105 -47.99 26.11 -15.43
C VAL A 105 -48.38 27.58 -15.45
N LYS A 106 -47.39 28.49 -15.44
CA LYS A 106 -47.64 29.93 -15.55
C LYS A 106 -48.36 30.29 -16.86
N LYS A 107 -47.91 29.73 -17.99
CA LYS A 107 -48.53 29.98 -19.29
C LYS A 107 -49.98 29.50 -19.36
N ILE A 108 -50.30 28.37 -18.73
CA ILE A 108 -51.68 27.85 -18.65
C ILE A 108 -52.54 28.74 -17.73
N SER A 109 -51.96 29.25 -16.65
CA SER A 109 -52.66 30.15 -15.71
C SER A 109 -52.94 31.54 -16.26
N GLU A 110 -52.21 31.98 -17.28
CA GLU A 110 -52.37 33.28 -17.93
C GLU A 110 -53.21 33.19 -19.23
N MET A 111 -53.64 31.98 -19.62
CA MET A 111 -54.60 31.72 -20.70
C MET A 111 -56.01 31.58 -20.15
#